data_AF-A0A3B8UCV4-F1
#
_entry.id   AF-A0A3B8UCV4-F1
#
_cell.length_a   1.000
_cell.length_b   1.000
_cell.length_c   1.000
_cell.angle_alpha   90.00
_cell.angle_beta   90.00
_cell.angle_gamma   90.00
#
_symmetry.space_group_name_H-M   'P 1'
#
loop_
_entity.id
_entity.type
_entity.pdbx_description
1 polymer ?
#
loop_
_entity_poly.entity_id
_entity_poly.type
_entity_poly.pdbx_seq_one_letter_code
_entity_poly.pdbx_strand_id
1 'polypeptide(L)'
;GIDPIDETIKKLLSHAYLHHIERLMVLGNFFLLCEIDPNEVYRWFMELFIDSYDWVMVPNIYGMSQYADGGMITTKPYFSSSNYVLKMSDYPKGKWCEVWDALFWRFMIKQKDFFQKQPRLSGLCQMAKKKTGMLTVADAFLKQLQKESK
;
A
#
# COMPACT_ATOMS: atom_id res chain seq x y z
N GLY A 1 5.51 -5.73 -12.76
CA GLY A 1 6.44 -4.59 -12.89
C GLY A 1 7.00 -4.10 -11.56
N ILE A 2 6.50 -4.63 -10.43
CA ILE A 2 6.95 -4.33 -9.08
C ILE A 2 7.26 -5.68 -8.45
N ASP A 3 8.55 -6.05 -8.42
CA ASP A 3 8.96 -7.45 -8.14
C ASP A 3 8.31 -8.05 -6.88
N PRO A 4 8.24 -7.33 -5.73
CA PRO A 4 7.60 -7.88 -4.54
C PRO A 4 6.10 -8.16 -4.70
N ILE A 5 5.39 -7.34 -5.48
CA ILE A 5 3.96 -7.50 -5.77
C ILE A 5 3.75 -8.66 -6.74
N ASP A 6 4.54 -8.71 -7.80
CA ASP A 6 4.45 -9.76 -8.82
C ASP A 6 4.67 -11.15 -8.20
N GLU A 7 5.66 -11.31 -7.32
CA GLU A 7 5.93 -12.58 -6.63
C GLU A 7 4.83 -12.93 -5.63
N THR A 8 4.35 -11.95 -4.87
CA THR A 8 3.28 -12.16 -3.88
C THR A 8 1.97 -12.57 -4.56
N ILE A 9 1.63 -11.99 -5.71
CA ILE A 9 0.45 -12.39 -6.49
C ILE A 9 0.62 -13.80 -7.04
N LYS A 10 1.79 -14.17 -7.58
CA LYS A 10 2.04 -15.54 -8.05
C LYS A 10 1.85 -16.57 -6.94
N LYS A 11 2.38 -16.29 -5.75
CA LYS A 11 2.24 -17.13 -4.56
C LYS A 11 0.78 -17.24 -4.12
N LEU A 12 0.04 -16.14 -4.16
CA LEU A 12 -1.40 -16.14 -3.87
C LEU A 12 -2.16 -17.03 -4.86
N LEU A 13 -1.90 -16.89 -6.16
CA LEU A 13 -2.57 -17.68 -7.19
C LEU A 13 -2.25 -19.18 -7.09
N SER A 14 -1.06 -19.55 -6.63
CA SER A 14 -0.67 -20.96 -6.47
C SER A 14 -1.22 -21.61 -5.20
N HIS A 15 -1.41 -20.85 -4.12
CA HIS A 15 -1.74 -21.39 -2.80
C HIS A 15 -3.06 -20.91 -2.20
N ALA A 16 -3.73 -19.94 -2.82
CA ALA A 16 -4.88 -19.22 -2.25
C ALA A 16 -4.61 -18.67 -0.83
N TYR A 17 -3.33 -18.46 -0.48
CA TYR A 17 -2.91 -18.09 0.86
C TYR A 17 -1.63 -17.25 0.83
N LEU A 18 -1.60 -16.22 1.68
CA LEU A 18 -0.38 -15.49 2.03
C LEU A 18 -0.31 -15.30 3.53
N HIS A 19 0.91 -15.11 4.04
CA HIS A 19 1.09 -14.79 5.44
C HIS A 19 0.62 -13.35 5.74
N HIS A 20 0.25 -13.08 6.99
CA HIS A 20 -0.34 -11.80 7.40
C HIS A 20 0.50 -10.57 6.97
N ILE A 21 1.82 -10.64 7.10
CA ILE A 21 2.70 -9.52 6.75
C ILE A 21 2.75 -9.23 5.24
N GLU A 22 2.62 -10.26 4.40
CA GLU A 22 2.54 -10.12 2.95
C GLU A 22 1.22 -9.46 2.56
N ARG A 23 0.12 -9.84 3.21
CA ARG A 23 -1.20 -9.21 3.02
C ARG A 23 -1.18 -7.74 3.41
N LEU A 24 -0.60 -7.41 4.57
CA LEU A 24 -0.64 -6.05 5.13
C LEU A 24 0.39 -5.13 4.49
N MET A 25 1.68 -5.48 4.56
CA MET A 25 2.78 -4.54 4.27
C MET A 25 3.29 -4.61 2.83
N VAL A 26 2.94 -5.66 2.08
CA VAL A 26 3.27 -5.79 0.66
C VAL A 26 2.05 -5.40 -0.17
N LEU A 27 0.99 -6.22 -0.19
CA LEU A 27 -0.21 -5.94 -1.00
C LEU A 27 -1.01 -4.75 -0.47
N GLY A 28 -1.42 -4.81 0.80
CA GLY A 28 -2.27 -3.79 1.43
C GLY A 28 -1.66 -2.39 1.39
N ASN A 29 -0.39 -2.28 1.78
CA ASN A 29 0.40 -1.06 1.67
C ASN A 29 0.43 -0.54 0.23
N PHE A 30 0.72 -1.40 -0.75
CA PHE A 30 0.78 -0.98 -2.15
C PHE A 30 -0.58 -0.51 -2.69
N PHE A 31 -1.67 -1.21 -2.36
CA PHE A 31 -3.03 -0.80 -2.73
C PHE A 31 -3.43 0.53 -2.09
N LEU A 32 -3.07 0.74 -0.82
CA LEU A 32 -3.28 1.99 -0.12
C LEU A 32 -2.50 3.14 -0.77
N LEU A 33 -1.23 2.91 -1.11
CA LEU A 33 -0.39 3.90 -1.79
C LEU A 33 -0.87 4.24 -3.21
N CYS A 34 -1.51 3.27 -3.88
CA CYS A 34 -2.16 3.49 -5.17
C CYS A 34 -3.55 4.12 -5.04
N GLU A 35 -4.06 4.28 -3.81
CA GLU A 35 -5.38 4.83 -3.51
C GLU A 35 -6.52 4.06 -4.22
N ILE A 36 -6.41 2.73 -4.24
CA ILE A 36 -7.45 1.85 -4.77
C ILE A 36 -8.68 1.93 -3.85
N ASP A 37 -9.88 1.88 -4.44
CA ASP A 37 -11.12 1.89 -3.66
C ASP A 37 -11.12 0.73 -2.64
N PRO A 38 -11.35 0.99 -1.34
CA PRO A 38 -11.34 -0.05 -0.33
C PRO A 38 -12.31 -1.20 -0.58
N ASN A 39 -13.43 -0.96 -1.29
CA ASN A 39 -14.38 -2.00 -1.66
C ASN A 39 -13.81 -2.92 -2.75
N GLU A 40 -13.03 -2.39 -3.69
CA GLU A 40 -12.34 -3.19 -4.70
C GLU A 40 -11.22 -4.02 -4.05
N VAL A 41 -10.48 -3.44 -3.10
CA VAL A 41 -9.49 -4.18 -2.31
C VAL A 41 -10.18 -5.30 -1.52
N TYR A 42 -11.29 -4.99 -0.84
CA TYR A 42 -12.06 -5.97 -0.09
C TYR A 42 -12.51 -7.13 -0.97
N ARG A 43 -13.12 -6.82 -2.12
CA ARG A 43 -13.58 -7.80 -3.08
C ARG A 43 -12.43 -8.68 -3.57
N TRP A 44 -11.29 -8.09 -3.92
CA TRP A 44 -10.12 -8.82 -4.38
C TRP A 44 -9.58 -9.81 -3.32
N PHE A 45 -9.54 -9.39 -2.05
CA PHE A 45 -9.16 -10.29 -0.96
C PHE A 45 -10.20 -11.39 -0.73
N MET A 46 -11.49 -11.06 -0.81
CA MET A 46 -12.57 -12.05 -0.66
C MET A 46 -12.56 -13.12 -1.77
N GLU A 47 -12.19 -12.74 -2.99
CA GLU A 47 -12.19 -13.64 -4.15
C GLU A 47 -10.98 -14.59 -4.18
N LEU A 48 -9.82 -14.17 -3.66
CA LEU A 48 -8.55 -14.89 -3.89
C LEU A 48 -8.02 -15.68 -2.71
N PHE A 49 -8.49 -15.42 -1.48
CA PHE A 49 -7.98 -16.10 -0.30
C PHE A 49 -8.93 -17.21 0.16
N ILE A 50 -8.36 -18.36 0.55
CA ILE A 50 -9.12 -19.51 1.05
C ILE A 50 -9.76 -19.27 2.42
N ASP A 51 -9.21 -18.33 3.20
CA ASP A 51 -9.66 -17.99 4.56
C ASP A 51 -10.52 -16.71 4.61
N SER A 52 -11.17 -16.39 3.48
CA SER A 52 -11.99 -15.19 3.30
C SER A 52 -13.39 -15.34 3.88
N TYR A 53 -13.65 -14.63 4.98
CA TYR A 53 -15.00 -14.46 5.52
C TYR A 53 -15.21 -13.00 5.92
N ASP A 54 -16.43 -12.48 5.74
CA ASP A 54 -16.72 -11.06 5.94
C ASP A 54 -16.27 -10.58 7.33
N TRP A 55 -16.57 -11.35 8.38
CA TRP A 55 -16.23 -11.00 9.76
C TRP A 55 -14.72 -10.88 10.02
N VAL A 56 -13.88 -11.52 9.20
CA VAL A 56 -12.42 -11.40 9.24
C VAL A 56 -11.95 -10.29 8.32
N MET A 57 -12.44 -10.26 7.08
CA MET A 57 -11.89 -9.38 6.04
C MET A 57 -12.32 -7.93 6.22
N VAL A 58 -13.53 -7.65 6.73
CA VAL A 58 -14.00 -6.28 6.96
C VAL A 58 -13.05 -5.50 7.89
N PRO A 59 -12.74 -5.93 9.12
CA PRO A 59 -11.85 -5.18 10.01
C PRO A 59 -10.41 -5.14 9.50
N ASN A 60 -9.93 -6.21 8.84
CA ASN A 60 -8.56 -6.26 8.33
C ASN A 60 -8.34 -5.35 7.12
N ILE A 61 -9.28 -5.33 6.16
CA ILE A 61 -9.13 -4.54 4.94
C ILE A 61 -9.50 -3.08 5.20
N TYR A 62 -10.71 -2.80 5.67
CA TYR A 62 -11.16 -1.41 5.84
C TYR A 62 -10.46 -0.70 6.99
N GLY A 63 -10.18 -1.40 8.10
CA GLY A 63 -9.50 -0.81 9.25
C GLY A 63 -7.98 -0.85 9.12
N MET A 64 -7.41 -2.05 9.21
CA MET A 64 -5.96 -2.22 9.33
C MET A 64 -5.21 -1.88 8.04
N SER A 65 -5.66 -2.37 6.89
CA SER A 65 -4.92 -2.23 5.64
C SER A 65 -5.14 -0.89 4.95
N GLN A 66 -6.39 -0.44 4.84
CA GLN A 66 -6.74 0.74 4.02
C GLN A 66 -7.06 2.00 4.84
N TYR A 67 -7.18 1.87 6.18
CA TYR A 67 -7.49 2.99 7.07
C TYR A 67 -8.76 3.77 6.66
N ALA A 68 -9.71 3.08 6.04
CA ALA A 68 -10.98 3.64 5.56
C ALA A 68 -11.96 3.91 6.71
N ASP A 69 -11.75 3.29 7.87
CA ASP A 69 -12.53 3.49 9.10
C ASP A 69 -12.16 4.79 9.85
N GLY A 70 -11.20 5.56 9.36
CA GLY A 70 -10.72 6.78 10.02
C GLY A 70 -9.95 6.54 11.31
N GLY A 71 -9.59 5.28 11.61
CA GLY A 71 -8.84 4.88 12.78
C GLY A 71 -9.66 4.36 13.96
N MET A 72 -10.83 3.78 13.71
CA MET A 72 -11.62 3.10 14.74
C MET A 72 -10.89 1.86 15.29
N ILE A 73 -10.25 1.08 14.42
CA ILE A 73 -9.55 -0.15 14.79
C ILE A 73 -8.07 0.12 15.04
N THR A 74 -7.45 0.93 14.18
CA THR A 74 -6.01 1.21 14.27
C THR A 74 -5.77 2.69 14.46
N THR A 75 -4.84 3.06 15.32
CA THR A 75 -4.53 4.48 15.57
C THR A 75 -3.67 5.09 14.46
N LYS A 76 -3.16 4.28 13.52
CA LYS A 76 -2.31 4.73 12.42
C LYS A 76 -2.51 3.86 11.17
N PRO A 77 -2.46 4.45 9.98
CA PRO A 77 -2.41 3.69 8.74
C PRO A 77 -1.08 2.91 8.63
N TYR A 78 -1.16 1.65 8.20
CA TYR A 78 0.01 0.81 7.91
C TYR A 78 0.48 1.03 6.48
N PHE A 79 1.39 1.98 6.31
CA PHE A 79 2.02 2.26 5.02
C PHE A 79 3.52 2.44 5.19
N SER A 80 4.29 2.10 4.16
CA SER A 80 5.74 2.18 4.21
C SER A 80 6.36 2.37 2.83
N SER A 81 7.56 2.95 2.80
CA SER A 81 8.38 3.06 1.60
C SER A 81 9.06 1.73 1.27
N SER A 82 9.74 1.65 0.12
CA SER A 82 10.46 0.45 -0.32
C SER A 82 11.49 -0.05 0.70
N ASN A 83 12.04 0.86 1.53
CA ASN A 83 13.02 0.54 2.56
C ASN A 83 12.50 -0.44 3.62
N TYR A 84 11.20 -0.46 3.91
CA TYR A 84 10.63 -1.47 4.81
C TYR A 84 10.69 -2.85 4.17
N VAL A 85 10.21 -2.96 2.94
CA VAL A 85 10.19 -4.21 2.17
C VAL A 85 11.63 -4.74 2.05
N LEU A 86 12.59 -3.92 1.63
CA LEU A 86 14.00 -4.30 1.52
C LEU A 86 14.65 -4.80 2.83
N LYS A 87 14.15 -4.36 3.99
CA LYS A 87 14.70 -4.78 5.29
C LYS A 87 14.07 -6.05 5.84
N MET A 88 12.81 -6.28 5.49
CA MET A 88 11.99 -7.36 6.05
C MET A 88 11.84 -8.54 5.09
N SER A 89 12.55 -8.51 3.96
CA SER A 89 12.51 -9.55 2.93
C SER A 89 13.84 -9.60 2.17
N ASP A 90 14.01 -10.63 1.36
CA ASP A 90 15.23 -10.89 0.60
C ASP A 90 15.19 -10.30 -0.83
N TYR A 91 14.32 -9.32 -1.09
CA TYR A 91 14.25 -8.68 -2.41
C TYR A 91 15.49 -7.80 -2.66
N PRO A 92 16.17 -7.94 -3.81
CA PRO A 92 17.23 -7.03 -4.18
C PRO A 92 16.65 -5.64 -4.47
N LYS A 93 17.48 -4.61 -4.23
CA LYS A 93 17.13 -3.25 -4.63
C LYS A 93 16.98 -3.17 -6.14
N GLY A 94 15.82 -2.69 -6.60
CA GLY A 94 15.49 -2.63 -8.03
C GLY A 94 14.79 -1.33 -8.43
N LYS A 95 14.39 -1.25 -9.70
CA LYS A 95 13.63 -0.10 -10.25
C LYS A 95 12.29 0.09 -9.54
N TRP A 96 11.71 -0.99 -9.03
CA TRP A 96 10.46 -0.96 -8.27
C TRP A 96 10.56 -0.07 -7.01
N CYS A 97 11.75 0.07 -6.42
CA CYS A 97 11.94 0.91 -5.22
C CYS A 97 11.65 2.38 -5.50
N GLU A 98 12.05 2.88 -6.68
CA GLU A 98 11.80 4.28 -7.07
C GLU A 98 10.30 4.56 -7.21
N VAL A 99 9.58 3.63 -7.85
CA VAL A 99 8.12 3.74 -8.02
C VAL A 99 7.41 3.68 -6.67
N TRP A 100 7.79 2.73 -5.81
CA TRP A 100 7.17 2.56 -4.49
C TRP A 100 7.42 3.77 -3.60
N ASP A 101 8.66 4.30 -3.59
CA ASP A 101 9.00 5.51 -2.84
C ASP A 101 8.26 6.74 -3.40
N ALA A 102 8.13 6.84 -4.72
CA ALA A 102 7.37 7.91 -5.35
C ALA A 102 5.89 7.88 -4.93
N LEU A 103 5.26 6.70 -4.95
CA LEU A 103 3.89 6.52 -4.48
C LEU A 103 3.76 6.87 -3.00
N PHE A 104 4.70 6.43 -2.16
CA PHE A 104 4.76 6.77 -0.74
C PHE A 104 4.79 8.29 -0.50
N TRP A 105 5.69 9.01 -1.16
CA TRP A 105 5.79 10.45 -0.97
C TRP A 105 4.59 11.19 -1.55
N ARG A 106 4.04 10.73 -2.69
CA ARG A 106 2.80 11.28 -3.25
C ARG A 106 1.64 11.15 -2.27
N PHE A 107 1.45 9.97 -1.68
CA PHE A 107 0.40 9.73 -0.69
C PHE A 107 0.55 10.65 0.54
N MET A 108 1.77 10.79 1.06
CA MET A 108 2.08 11.72 2.16
C MET A 108 1.76 13.18 1.82
N ILE A 109 2.06 13.61 0.59
CA ILE A 109 1.80 14.98 0.13
C ILE A 109 0.30 15.21 -0.05
N LYS A 110 -0.42 14.25 -0.64
CA LYS A 110 -1.86 14.37 -0.89
C LYS A 110 -2.68 14.37 0.41
N GLN A 111 -2.28 13.54 1.38
CA GLN A 111 -2.95 13.41 2.67
C GLN A 111 -2.32 14.28 3.78
N LYS A 112 -1.62 15.37 3.42
CA LYS A 112 -0.85 16.18 4.38
C LYS A 112 -1.70 16.66 5.55
N ASP A 113 -2.95 17.05 5.31
CA ASP A 113 -3.80 17.68 6.33
C ASP A 113 -4.20 16.66 7.41
N PHE A 114 -4.35 15.40 7.02
CA PHE A 114 -4.52 14.29 7.94
C PHE A 114 -3.24 14.03 8.73
N PHE A 115 -2.10 13.91 8.05
CA PHE A 115 -0.82 13.56 8.70
C PHE A 115 -0.23 14.67 9.57
N GLN A 116 -0.53 15.94 9.29
CA GLN A 116 -0.12 17.07 10.13
C GLN A 116 -0.71 17.02 11.54
N LYS A 117 -1.90 16.40 11.69
CA LYS A 117 -2.55 16.22 12.98
C LYS A 117 -1.97 15.05 13.78
N GLN A 118 -1.11 14.23 13.17
CA GLN A 118 -0.49 13.05 13.78
C GLN A 118 0.93 13.37 14.27
N PRO A 119 1.18 13.51 15.59
CA PRO A 119 2.47 13.97 16.12
C PRO A 119 3.66 13.12 15.68
N ARG A 120 3.44 11.80 15.57
CA ARG A 120 4.46 10.82 15.21
C ARG A 120 4.86 10.85 13.72
N LEU A 121 4.07 11.50 12.86
CA LEU A 121 4.34 11.63 11.42
C LEU A 121 4.82 13.04 11.02
N SER A 122 4.92 13.95 12.00
CA SER A 122 5.33 15.35 11.80
C SER A 122 6.67 15.49 11.06
N GLY A 123 7.68 14.67 11.41
CA GLY A 123 8.98 14.65 10.74
C GLY A 123 8.90 14.22 9.27
N LEU A 124 8.10 13.19 8.97
CA LEU A 124 7.86 12.72 7.60
C LEU A 124 7.13 13.78 6.76
N CYS A 125 6.18 14.51 7.35
CA CYS A 125 5.50 15.63 6.67
C CYS A 125 6.47 16.74 6.25
N GLN A 126 7.50 17.04 7.04
CA GLN A 126 8.52 18.01 6.66
C GLN A 126 9.40 17.51 5.51
N MET A 127 9.77 16.22 5.53
CA MET A 127 10.53 15.60 4.45
C MET A 127 9.73 15.57 3.14
N ALA A 128 8.43 15.27 3.20
CA ALA A 128 7.54 15.19 2.06
C ALA A 128 7.53 16.51 1.24
N LYS A 129 7.61 17.67 1.91
CA LYS A 129 7.69 18.99 1.23
C LYS A 129 8.88 19.12 0.28
N LYS A 130 9.96 18.37 0.51
CA LYS A 130 11.19 18.39 -0.31
C LYS A 130 11.19 17.32 -1.40
N LYS A 131 10.15 16.48 -1.49
CA LYS A 131 10.08 15.31 -2.38
C LYS A 131 9.11 15.49 -3.55
N THR A 132 8.75 16.73 -3.88
CA THR A 132 7.83 17.06 -4.98
C THR A 132 8.29 16.54 -6.35
N GLY A 133 9.61 16.41 -6.57
CA GLY A 133 10.16 15.84 -7.80
C GLY A 133 9.78 14.37 -8.06
N MET A 134 9.33 13.63 -7.03
CA MET A 134 8.89 12.24 -7.17
C MET A 134 7.40 12.12 -7.58
N LEU A 135 6.64 13.22 -7.54
CA LEU A 135 5.22 13.21 -7.91
C LEU A 135 5.00 12.82 -9.36
N THR A 136 5.88 13.27 -10.26
CA THR A 136 5.80 12.96 -11.70
C THR A 136 5.95 11.46 -11.97
N VAL A 137 6.85 10.79 -11.25
CA VAL A 137 7.07 9.34 -11.35
C VAL A 137 5.84 8.58 -10.87
N ALA A 138 5.29 8.96 -9.70
CA ALA A 138 4.09 8.35 -9.15
C ALA A 138 2.87 8.54 -10.06
N ASP A 139 2.63 9.76 -10.55
CA ASP A 139 1.50 10.06 -11.42
C ASP A 139 1.64 9.37 -12.79
N ALA A 140 2.85 9.25 -13.34
CA ALA A 140 3.10 8.50 -14.57
C ALA A 140 2.76 7.00 -14.38
N PHE A 141 3.20 6.41 -13.27
CA PHE A 141 2.90 5.02 -12.95
C PHE A 141 1.39 4.78 -12.76
N LEU A 142 0.69 5.65 -12.02
CA LEU A 142 -0.76 5.53 -11.82
C LEU A 142 -1.54 5.69 -13.14
N LYS A 143 -1.12 6.60 -14.03
CA LYS A 143 -1.70 6.73 -15.37
C LYS A 143 -1.51 5.47 -16.20
N GLN A 144 -0.34 4.85 -16.10
CA GLN A 144 -0.09 3.58 -16.78
C GLN A 144 -1.03 2.49 -16.26
N LEU A 145 -1.17 2.33 -14.94
CA LEU A 145 -2.09 1.36 -14.34
C LEU A 145 -3.54 1.58 -14.79
N GLN A 146 -4.00 2.83 -14.86
CA GLN A 146 -5.36 3.15 -15.33
C GLN A 146 -5.58 2.83 -16.81
N LYS A 147 -4.53 2.98 -17.63
CA LYS A 147 -4.59 2.64 -19.06
C LYS A 147 -4.69 1.13 -19.28
N GLU A 148 -4.01 0.34 -18.44
CA GLU A 148 -4.01 -1.13 -18.52
C GLU A 148 -5.29 -1.77 -17.95
N SER A 149 -6.07 -1.02 -17.17
CA SER A 149 -7.36 -1.46 -16.59
C SER A 149 -8.57 -1.28 -17.56
N LYS A 150 -8.35 -0.66 -18.73
CA LYS A 150 -9.34 -0.49 -19.80
C LYS A 150 -9.07 -1.44 -20.96
#